data_AF-A0A7Y0AJ43-F1
#
_entry.id   AF-A0A7Y0AJ43-F1
#
_cell.length_a   1.000
_cell.length_b   1.000
_cell.length_c   1.000
_cell.angle_alpha   90.00
_cell.angle_beta   90.00
_cell.angle_gamma   90.00
#
_symmetry.space_group_name_H-M   'P 1'
#
loop_
_entity.id
_entity.type
_entity.pdbx_description
1 polymer ?
#
loop_
_entity_poly.entity_id
_entity_poly.type
_entity_poly.pdbx_seq_one_letter_code
_entity_poly.pdbx_strand_id
1 'polypeptide(L)'
;MMTLLLVLIVNTPMVNYTQLYDTISSYSIVWFIISIPIGMLIHDTYFYWLHRVLHHKKIFRHVHLVHHQSNNPSPFSSYSFHILEAIGEGLIIPLLLFVIPLHPIAIYIFLLVSFIINIYGHLGYEIAPKWFRTSFLFNILNTSVYHNLHHSKFQGNYSLYFRFWDKIMHTENPLYIELYDEIQNNRFKN
;
A
#
# COMPACT_ATOMS: atom_id res chain seq x y z
N MET A 1 -7.85 0.19 11.16
CA MET A 1 -8.52 1.51 11.02
C MET A 1 -9.47 1.58 9.82
N MET A 2 -9.02 1.27 8.60
CA MET A 2 -9.83 1.37 7.38
C MET A 2 -11.22 0.71 7.47
N THR A 3 -11.30 -0.56 7.91
CA THR A 3 -12.58 -1.27 8.07
C THR A 3 -13.50 -0.59 9.07
N LEU A 4 -12.95 -0.05 10.16
CA LEU A 4 -13.73 0.69 11.16
C LEU A 4 -14.35 1.95 10.54
N LEU A 5 -13.56 2.72 9.77
CA LEU A 5 -14.06 3.91 9.08
C LEU A 5 -15.12 3.56 8.03
N LEU A 6 -14.94 2.48 7.27
CA LEU A 6 -15.96 1.99 6.35
C LEU A 6 -17.28 1.69 7.07
N VAL A 7 -17.22 0.91 8.17
CA VAL A 7 -18.39 0.55 8.97
C VAL A 7 -19.06 1.82 9.52
N LEU A 8 -18.29 2.77 10.04
CA LEU A 8 -18.84 4.04 10.55
C LEU A 8 -19.54 4.84 9.45
N ILE A 9 -18.95 4.96 8.26
CA ILE A 9 -19.56 5.71 7.15
C ILE A 9 -20.85 5.03 6.70
N VAL A 10 -20.83 3.71 6.45
CA VAL A 10 -21.97 2.95 5.93
C VAL A 10 -23.13 2.89 6.93
N ASN A 11 -22.85 2.85 8.22
CA ASN A 11 -23.88 2.74 9.27
C ASN A 11 -24.32 4.08 9.86
N THR A 12 -23.93 5.21 9.25
CA THR A 12 -24.36 6.55 9.67
C THR A 12 -24.94 7.32 8.49
N PRO A 13 -25.64 8.45 8.72
CA PRO A 13 -26.15 9.30 7.64
C PRO A 13 -25.07 9.83 6.69
N MET A 14 -23.78 9.70 7.04
CA MET A 14 -22.66 10.07 6.19
C MET A 14 -22.68 9.37 4.83
N VAL A 15 -23.19 8.13 4.77
CA VAL A 15 -23.29 7.35 3.51
C VAL A 15 -24.02 8.13 2.41
N ASN A 16 -25.03 8.94 2.78
CA ASN A 16 -25.84 9.72 1.84
C ASN A 16 -25.06 10.84 1.14
N TYR A 17 -23.87 11.19 1.64
CA TYR A 17 -22.98 12.20 1.05
C TYR A 17 -21.84 11.56 0.24
N THR A 18 -21.80 10.23 0.16
CA THR A 18 -20.76 9.50 -0.59
C THR A 18 -21.27 9.02 -1.95
N GLN A 19 -20.36 8.55 -2.79
CA GLN A 19 -20.66 7.89 -4.06
C GLN A 19 -20.82 6.36 -3.90
N LEU A 20 -21.10 5.87 -2.68
CA LEU A 20 -21.40 4.46 -2.46
C LEU A 20 -22.69 4.08 -3.19
N TYR A 21 -22.66 2.99 -3.97
CA TYR A 21 -23.84 2.43 -4.58
C TYR A 21 -24.04 0.97 -4.15
N ASP A 22 -25.27 0.58 -3.87
CA ASP A 22 -25.62 -0.71 -3.26
C ASP A 22 -26.03 -1.78 -4.28
N THR A 23 -26.41 -1.36 -5.48
CA THR A 23 -26.92 -2.23 -6.52
C THR A 23 -25.88 -2.36 -7.64
N ILE A 24 -25.41 -3.57 -7.93
CA ILE A 24 -24.37 -3.81 -8.96
C ILE A 24 -24.79 -3.24 -10.32
N SER A 25 -26.08 -3.31 -10.68
CA SER A 25 -26.61 -2.79 -11.95
C SER A 25 -26.72 -1.27 -12.03
N SER A 26 -26.47 -0.52 -10.96
CA SER A 26 -26.38 0.94 -11.00
C SER A 26 -25.22 1.44 -11.86
N TYR A 27 -24.20 0.59 -12.05
CA TYR A 27 -23.08 0.81 -12.96
C TYR A 27 -22.83 -0.43 -13.82
N SER A 28 -21.97 -0.31 -14.83
CA SER A 28 -21.59 -1.48 -15.63
C SER A 28 -20.67 -2.42 -14.85
N ILE A 29 -20.70 -3.72 -15.18
CA ILE A 29 -19.73 -4.69 -14.65
C ILE A 29 -18.29 -4.30 -14.97
N VAL A 30 -18.07 -3.64 -16.10
CA VAL A 30 -16.76 -3.09 -16.50
C VAL A 30 -16.31 -2.03 -15.50
N TRP A 31 -17.20 -1.11 -15.10
CA TRP A 31 -16.90 -0.14 -14.05
C TRP A 31 -16.57 -0.83 -12.73
N PHE A 32 -17.39 -1.81 -12.31
CA PHE A 32 -17.12 -2.56 -11.08
C PHE A 32 -15.70 -3.14 -11.06
N ILE A 33 -15.29 -3.80 -12.15
CA ILE A 33 -13.94 -4.41 -12.26
C ILE A 33 -12.84 -3.35 -12.26
N ILE A 34 -13.00 -2.26 -13.02
CA ILE A 34 -11.96 -1.23 -13.20
C ILE A 34 -11.87 -0.29 -11.99
N SER A 35 -12.96 -0.10 -11.24
CA SER A 35 -12.99 0.74 -10.04
C SER A 35 -12.00 0.27 -8.97
N ILE A 36 -11.71 -1.03 -8.89
CA ILE A 36 -10.75 -1.62 -7.94
C ILE A 36 -9.31 -1.18 -8.23
N PRO A 37 -8.73 -1.42 -9.43
CA PRO A 37 -7.39 -0.93 -9.74
C PRO A 37 -7.30 0.60 -9.78
N ILE A 38 -8.37 1.32 -10.18
CA ILE A 38 -8.41 2.78 -10.03
C ILE A 38 -8.28 3.17 -8.54
N GLY A 39 -9.03 2.52 -7.65
CA GLY A 39 -8.93 2.74 -6.22
C GLY A 39 -7.54 2.45 -5.67
N MET A 40 -6.87 1.40 -6.17
CA MET A 40 -5.47 1.10 -5.83
C MET A 40 -4.50 2.19 -6.30
N LEU A 41 -4.69 2.76 -7.49
CA LEU A 41 -3.85 3.87 -7.98
C LEU A 41 -4.05 5.16 -7.17
N ILE A 42 -5.29 5.47 -6.80
CA ILE A 42 -5.59 6.59 -5.90
C ILE A 42 -4.95 6.35 -4.53
N HIS A 43 -5.06 5.14 -4.00
CA HIS A 43 -4.48 4.80 -2.71
C HIS A 43 -2.94 4.83 -2.74
N ASP A 44 -2.29 4.29 -3.77
CA ASP A 44 -0.82 4.37 -3.91
C ASP A 44 -0.35 5.82 -3.91
N THR A 45 -1.06 6.68 -4.63
CA THR A 45 -0.78 8.11 -4.69
C THR A 45 -0.95 8.78 -3.34
N TYR A 46 -2.09 8.55 -2.68
CA TYR A 46 -2.37 9.04 -1.34
C TYR A 46 -1.29 8.60 -0.35
N PHE A 47 -0.99 7.30 -0.33
CA PHE A 47 -0.04 6.69 0.58
C PHE A 47 1.38 7.21 0.34
N TYR A 48 1.85 7.29 -0.90
CA TYR A 48 3.19 7.78 -1.23
C TYR A 48 3.47 9.16 -0.59
N TRP A 49 2.53 10.10 -0.74
CA TRP A 49 2.68 11.43 -0.17
C TRP A 49 2.52 11.44 1.35
N LEU A 50 1.55 10.71 1.89
CA LEU A 50 1.40 10.53 3.34
C LEU A 50 2.69 9.98 3.95
N HIS A 51 3.24 8.94 3.36
CA HIS A 51 4.44 8.25 3.84
C HIS A 51 5.66 9.19 3.81
N ARG A 52 5.83 10.01 2.76
CA ARG A 52 6.86 11.06 2.76
C ARG A 52 6.67 12.10 3.86
N VAL A 53 5.43 12.50 4.14
CA VAL A 53 5.14 13.41 5.26
C VAL A 53 5.48 12.76 6.60
N LEU A 54 5.16 11.47 6.77
CA LEU A 54 5.51 10.69 7.96
C LEU A 54 7.03 10.61 8.16
N HIS A 55 7.82 10.51 7.08
CA HIS A 55 9.29 10.56 7.12
C HIS A 55 9.89 11.96 7.28
N HIS A 56 9.08 13.01 7.31
CA HIS A 56 9.59 14.35 7.57
C HIS A 56 10.17 14.42 9.00
N LYS A 57 11.36 15.02 9.15
CA LYS A 57 12.14 15.07 10.40
C LYS A 57 11.38 15.51 11.67
N LYS A 58 10.33 16.34 11.51
CA LYS A 58 9.48 16.82 12.62
C LYS A 58 8.41 15.80 13.04
N ILE A 59 8.00 14.92 12.13
CA ILE A 59 6.88 13.98 12.31
C ILE A 59 7.41 12.59 12.64
N PHE A 60 8.45 12.13 11.94
CA PHE A 60 8.98 10.76 12.01
C PHE A 60 9.13 10.24 13.44
N ARG A 61 9.86 10.96 14.29
CA ARG A 61 10.13 10.52 15.68
C ARG A 61 8.87 10.33 16.54
N HIS A 62 7.79 11.02 16.22
CA HIS A 62 6.56 11.03 17.03
C HIS A 62 5.51 10.07 16.51
N VAL A 63 5.53 9.76 15.21
CA VAL A 63 4.45 9.01 14.56
C VAL A 63 4.99 7.73 13.93
N HIS A 64 5.96 7.87 13.02
CA HIS A 64 6.36 6.76 12.16
C HIS A 64 7.50 5.90 12.71
N LEU A 65 8.23 6.42 13.71
CA LEU A 65 9.34 5.69 14.33
C LEU A 65 8.89 4.34 14.91
N VAL A 66 7.69 4.26 15.48
CA VAL A 66 7.15 3.02 16.07
C VAL A 66 7.06 1.91 15.02
N HIS A 67 6.57 2.24 13.83
CA HIS A 67 6.52 1.32 12.70
C HIS A 67 7.91 0.88 12.24
N HIS A 68 8.84 1.84 12.25
CA HIS A 68 10.24 1.67 11.87
C HIS A 68 11.15 1.06 12.94
N GLN A 69 10.64 0.68 14.11
CA GLN A 69 11.45 0.04 15.16
C GLN A 69 12.01 -1.32 14.72
N SER A 70 11.35 -1.99 13.77
CA SER A 70 11.86 -3.21 13.15
C SER A 70 12.53 -2.88 11.82
N ASN A 71 13.86 -2.97 11.77
CA ASN A 71 14.65 -2.73 10.55
C ASN A 71 14.66 -3.93 9.60
N ASN A 72 14.15 -5.08 10.04
CA ASN A 72 13.85 -6.25 9.23
C ASN A 72 12.43 -6.70 9.64
N PRO A 73 11.39 -6.10 9.02
CA PRO A 73 10.02 -6.27 9.47
C PRO A 73 9.57 -7.72 9.31
N SER A 74 8.60 -8.07 10.16
CA SER A 74 7.82 -9.30 10.03
C SER A 74 6.36 -8.95 9.71
N PRO A 75 5.51 -9.93 9.37
CA PRO A 75 4.07 -9.69 9.19
C PRO A 75 3.34 -9.11 10.40
N PHE A 76 3.98 -9.02 11.57
CA PHE A 76 3.44 -8.30 12.72
C PHE A 76 3.80 -6.81 12.70
N SER A 77 4.93 -6.45 12.07
CA SER A 77 5.37 -5.06 11.90
C SER A 77 4.40 -4.25 11.04
N SER A 78 3.72 -4.89 10.10
CA SER A 78 2.62 -4.30 9.31
C SER A 78 1.39 -3.90 10.11
N TYR A 79 1.36 -4.14 11.43
CA TYR A 79 0.30 -3.67 12.33
C TYR A 79 0.83 -2.82 13.48
N SER A 80 2.14 -2.61 13.55
CA SER A 80 2.80 -1.87 14.63
C SER A 80 2.84 -0.38 14.31
N PHE A 81 1.67 0.24 14.20
CA PHE A 81 1.54 1.65 13.86
C PHE A 81 1.24 2.52 15.06
N HIS A 82 1.70 3.76 15.02
CA HIS A 82 1.16 4.81 15.87
C HIS A 82 -0.29 5.13 15.48
N ILE A 83 -1.13 5.52 16.44
CA ILE A 83 -2.55 5.79 16.18
C ILE A 83 -2.77 6.85 15.10
N LEU A 84 -1.96 7.91 15.06
CA LEU A 84 -2.06 8.97 14.05
C LEU A 84 -1.71 8.48 12.64
N GLU A 85 -0.77 7.53 12.52
CA GLU A 85 -0.45 6.88 11.25
C GLU A 85 -1.62 6.00 10.80
N ALA A 86 -2.16 5.20 11.71
CA ALA A 86 -3.33 4.38 11.43
C ALA A 86 -4.56 5.22 11.01
N ILE A 87 -4.77 6.40 11.63
CA ILE A 87 -5.81 7.36 11.21
C ILE A 87 -5.52 7.87 9.81
N GLY A 88 -4.30 8.35 9.56
CA GLY A 88 -3.87 8.84 8.25
C GLY A 88 -4.13 7.80 7.16
N GLU A 89 -3.57 6.61 7.29
CA GLU A 89 -3.80 5.51 6.34
C GLU A 89 -5.29 5.16 6.20
N GLY A 90 -6.07 5.23 7.29
CA GLY A 90 -7.50 4.98 7.27
C GLY A 90 -8.31 5.96 6.42
N LEU A 91 -7.88 7.22 6.29
CA LEU A 91 -8.61 8.28 5.57
C LEU A 91 -8.72 8.04 4.06
N ILE A 92 -8.01 7.07 3.51
CA ILE A 92 -8.23 6.65 2.12
C ILE A 92 -9.66 6.14 1.88
N ILE A 93 -10.31 5.51 2.86
CA ILE A 93 -11.68 4.99 2.69
C ILE A 93 -12.69 6.10 2.44
N PRO A 94 -12.82 7.13 3.31
CA PRO A 94 -13.67 8.26 2.98
C PRO A 94 -13.22 8.93 1.67
N LEU A 95 -11.91 9.13 1.44
CA LEU A 95 -11.42 9.74 0.19
C LEU A 95 -11.94 9.01 -1.05
N LEU A 96 -11.81 7.68 -1.11
CA LEU A 96 -12.30 6.87 -2.22
C LEU A 96 -13.81 7.00 -2.39
N LEU A 97 -14.56 6.91 -1.30
CA LEU A 97 -16.03 7.03 -1.28
C LEU A 97 -16.53 8.41 -1.74
N PHE A 98 -15.74 9.48 -1.57
CA PHE A 98 -16.10 10.82 -2.06
C PHE A 98 -15.61 11.09 -3.49
N VAL A 99 -14.60 10.37 -3.99
CA VAL A 99 -13.98 10.67 -5.29
C VAL A 99 -14.52 9.79 -6.42
N ILE A 100 -14.81 8.51 -6.17
CA ILE A 100 -15.28 7.57 -7.20
C ILE A 100 -16.50 6.75 -6.73
N PRO A 101 -17.42 6.39 -7.64
CA PRO A 101 -18.49 5.46 -7.31
C PRO A 101 -17.96 4.07 -7.01
N LEU A 102 -18.30 3.54 -5.83
CA LEU A 102 -17.84 2.22 -5.39
C LEU A 102 -18.96 1.35 -4.83
N HIS A 103 -18.92 0.08 -5.22
CA HIS A 103 -19.75 -0.96 -4.64
C HIS A 103 -19.10 -1.51 -3.36
N PRO A 104 -19.86 -1.86 -2.30
CA PRO A 104 -19.31 -2.46 -1.08
C PRO A 104 -18.38 -3.65 -1.33
N ILE A 105 -18.75 -4.55 -2.26
CA ILE A 105 -17.90 -5.70 -2.64
C ILE A 105 -16.56 -5.26 -3.24
N ALA A 106 -16.55 -4.22 -4.09
CA ALA A 106 -15.30 -3.69 -4.65
C ALA A 106 -14.39 -3.12 -3.55
N ILE A 107 -14.98 -2.45 -2.54
CA ILE A 107 -14.24 -1.94 -1.37
C ILE A 107 -13.66 -3.10 -0.55
N TYR A 108 -14.42 -4.17 -0.31
CA TYR A 108 -13.89 -5.35 0.41
C TYR A 108 -12.76 -6.03 -0.36
N ILE A 109 -12.86 -6.16 -1.69
CA ILE A 109 -11.77 -6.69 -2.51
C ILE A 109 -10.55 -5.77 -2.42
N PHE A 110 -10.73 -4.46 -2.54
CA PHE A 110 -9.66 -3.48 -2.35
C PHE A 110 -8.98 -3.62 -0.99
N LEU A 111 -9.75 -3.72 0.10
CA LEU A 111 -9.23 -3.91 1.46
C LEU A 111 -8.43 -5.20 1.58
N LEU A 112 -8.94 -6.31 1.04
CA LEU A 112 -8.28 -7.61 1.07
C LEU A 112 -6.96 -7.59 0.30
N VAL A 113 -6.96 -7.03 -0.92
CA VAL A 113 -5.74 -6.90 -1.74
C VAL A 113 -4.73 -6.00 -1.03
N SER A 114 -5.18 -4.88 -0.47
CA SER A 114 -4.32 -3.96 0.29
C SER A 114 -3.67 -4.63 1.49
N PHE A 115 -4.45 -5.42 2.23
CA PHE A 115 -3.99 -6.20 3.37
C PHE A 115 -2.93 -7.22 2.96
N ILE A 116 -3.18 -7.99 1.90
CA ILE A 116 -2.22 -8.97 1.38
C ILE A 116 -0.93 -8.30 0.94
N ILE A 117 -1.00 -7.17 0.23
CA ILE A 117 0.21 -6.46 -0.24
C ILE A 117 0.97 -5.86 0.94
N ASN A 118 0.29 -5.30 1.93
CA ASN A 118 0.93 -4.77 3.13
C ASN A 118 1.69 -5.89 3.87
N ILE A 119 1.07 -7.06 4.08
CA ILE A 119 1.76 -8.23 4.66
C ILE A 119 2.96 -8.65 3.80
N TYR A 120 2.77 -8.75 2.48
CA TYR A 120 3.83 -9.14 1.55
C TYR A 120 5.04 -8.19 1.64
N GLY A 121 4.81 -6.88 1.70
CA GLY A 121 5.87 -5.87 1.86
C GLY A 121 6.68 -6.03 3.16
N HIS A 122 6.08 -6.63 4.20
CA HIS A 122 6.67 -6.79 5.53
C HIS A 122 7.09 -8.22 5.86
N LEU A 123 7.20 -9.12 4.88
CA LEU A 123 7.60 -10.51 5.17
C LEU A 123 9.01 -10.62 5.75
N GLY A 124 9.91 -9.70 5.40
CA GLY A 124 11.34 -9.79 5.73
C GLY A 124 12.12 -10.77 4.83
N TYR A 125 11.43 -11.47 3.93
CA TYR A 125 12.00 -12.33 2.89
C TYR A 125 11.21 -12.23 1.59
N GLU A 126 11.84 -12.60 0.48
CA GLU A 126 11.20 -12.55 -0.84
C GLU A 126 10.49 -13.87 -1.16
N ILE A 127 9.29 -13.78 -1.73
CA ILE A 127 8.51 -14.92 -2.23
C ILE A 127 8.23 -14.84 -3.73
N ALA A 128 8.48 -13.71 -4.38
CA ALA A 128 8.32 -13.53 -5.81
C ALA A 128 9.06 -14.63 -6.59
N PRO A 129 8.43 -15.16 -7.66
CA PRO A 129 8.99 -16.24 -8.47
C PRO A 129 10.17 -15.75 -9.33
N LYS A 130 11.05 -16.67 -9.74
CA LYS A 130 12.26 -16.34 -10.52
C LYS A 130 11.97 -15.54 -11.81
N TRP A 131 10.86 -15.85 -12.49
CA TRP A 131 10.46 -15.14 -13.72
C TRP A 131 10.08 -13.67 -13.47
N PHE A 132 9.72 -13.31 -12.23
CA PHE A 132 9.28 -11.96 -11.92
C PHE A 132 10.38 -10.95 -12.25
N ARG A 133 11.64 -11.24 -11.91
CA ARG A 133 12.79 -10.36 -12.11
C ARG A 133 12.99 -9.89 -13.56
N THR A 134 12.68 -10.73 -14.54
CA THR A 134 12.82 -10.44 -15.97
C THR A 134 11.53 -9.93 -16.61
N SER A 135 10.43 -9.90 -15.86
CA SER A 135 9.13 -9.43 -16.33
C SER A 135 9.03 -7.90 -16.35
N PHE A 136 8.15 -7.38 -17.21
CA PHE A 136 7.77 -5.97 -17.17
C PHE A 136 7.18 -5.56 -15.81
N LEU A 137 6.51 -6.48 -15.10
CA LEU A 137 5.90 -6.24 -13.79
C LEU A 137 6.94 -5.87 -12.73
N PHE A 138 8.16 -6.40 -12.79
CA PHE A 138 9.23 -6.02 -11.86
C PHE A 138 9.48 -4.52 -11.87
N ASN A 139 9.36 -3.88 -13.04
CA ASN A 139 9.56 -2.44 -13.18
C ASN A 139 8.40 -1.60 -12.65
N ILE A 140 7.27 -2.21 -12.32
CA ILE A 140 6.05 -1.52 -11.90
C ILE A 140 5.71 -1.82 -10.45
N LEU A 141 5.78 -3.08 -10.03
CA LEU A 141 5.28 -3.52 -8.73
C LEU A 141 6.36 -3.49 -7.66
N ASN A 142 5.94 -3.16 -6.44
CA ASN A 142 6.76 -3.30 -5.26
C ASN A 142 6.94 -4.77 -4.87
N THR A 143 7.99 -5.02 -4.10
CA THR A 143 8.32 -6.35 -3.59
C THR A 143 8.57 -6.30 -2.09
N SER A 144 8.63 -7.46 -1.45
CA SER A 144 9.05 -7.56 -0.05
C SER A 144 10.44 -6.93 0.14
N VAL A 145 11.38 -7.19 -0.77
CA VAL A 145 12.71 -6.57 -0.73
C VAL A 145 12.64 -5.05 -0.86
N TYR A 146 11.73 -4.52 -1.69
CA TYR A 146 11.59 -3.07 -1.90
C TYR A 146 11.27 -2.34 -0.60
N HIS A 147 10.28 -2.84 0.14
CA HIS A 147 9.83 -2.25 1.39
C HIS A 147 10.72 -2.63 2.58
N ASN A 148 11.30 -3.84 2.61
CA ASN A 148 12.32 -4.16 3.61
C ASN A 148 13.55 -3.22 3.49
N LEU A 149 13.99 -2.91 2.27
CA LEU A 149 15.06 -1.93 2.05
C LEU A 149 14.68 -0.55 2.60
N HIS A 150 13.42 -0.14 2.47
CA HIS A 150 12.88 1.07 3.08
C HIS A 150 13.06 1.07 4.61
N HIS A 151 12.62 0.01 5.30
CA HIS A 151 12.82 -0.15 6.75
C HIS A 151 14.30 -0.13 7.16
N SER A 152 15.18 -0.76 6.37
CA SER A 152 16.59 -0.84 6.71
C SER A 152 17.35 0.48 6.54
N LYS A 153 16.92 1.35 5.61
CA LYS A 153 17.59 2.60 5.26
C LYS A 153 16.86 3.86 5.76
N PHE A 154 15.59 3.74 6.13
CA PHE A 154 14.71 4.85 6.55
C PHE A 154 14.59 5.98 5.52
N GLN A 155 15.00 5.74 4.27
CA GLN A 155 15.02 6.75 3.22
C GLN A 155 14.81 6.11 1.85
N GLY A 156 13.86 6.67 1.10
CA GLY A 156 13.48 6.21 -0.24
C GLY A 156 12.45 5.08 -0.21
N ASN A 157 12.02 4.59 -1.37
CA ASN A 157 11.07 3.49 -1.52
C ASN A 157 9.76 3.72 -0.72
N TYR A 158 9.12 4.86 -0.91
CA TYR A 158 7.94 5.27 -0.13
C TYR A 158 6.61 4.72 -0.66
N SER A 159 6.55 4.16 -1.86
CA SER A 159 5.31 3.66 -2.43
C SER A 159 4.79 2.37 -1.78
N LEU A 160 3.52 2.05 -2.00
CA LEU A 160 2.85 0.89 -1.40
C LEU A 160 2.78 -0.28 -2.39
N TYR A 161 2.15 -0.06 -3.54
CA TYR A 161 1.90 -1.08 -4.56
C TYR A 161 2.85 -0.94 -5.73
N PHE A 162 3.09 0.30 -6.16
CA PHE A 162 3.74 0.57 -7.44
C PHE A 162 4.99 1.45 -7.27
N ARG A 163 6.05 1.12 -7.99
CA ARG A 163 7.34 1.83 -7.96
C ARG A 163 7.32 3.19 -8.67
N PHE A 164 6.22 3.57 -9.32
CA PHE A 164 6.24 4.69 -10.26
C PHE A 164 6.48 6.04 -9.57
N TRP A 165 5.87 6.29 -8.41
CA TRP A 165 6.11 7.54 -7.67
C TRP A 165 7.56 7.67 -7.22
N ASP A 166 8.14 6.59 -6.71
CA ASP A 166 9.55 6.58 -6.34
C ASP A 166 10.48 6.82 -7.53
N LYS A 167 10.13 6.33 -8.72
CA LYS A 167 10.87 6.61 -9.95
C LYS A 167 10.72 8.05 -10.41
N ILE A 168 9.49 8.58 -10.45
CA ILE A 168 9.18 9.95 -10.89
C ILE A 168 9.83 10.98 -9.97
N MET A 169 9.79 10.72 -8.66
CA MET A 169 10.30 11.65 -7.65
C MET A 169 11.76 11.38 -7.27
N HIS A 170 12.42 10.42 -7.93
CA HIS A 170 13.80 10.03 -7.66
C HIS A 170 14.05 9.62 -6.20
N THR A 171 13.10 8.91 -5.61
CA THR A 171 13.18 8.36 -4.24
C THR A 171 13.37 6.84 -4.22
N GLU A 172 13.48 6.18 -5.37
CA GLU A 172 13.86 4.77 -5.42
C GLU A 172 15.32 4.58 -4.95
N ASN A 173 15.52 3.67 -4.00
CA ASN A 173 16.83 3.35 -3.47
C ASN A 173 17.66 2.61 -4.54
N PRO A 174 18.88 3.09 -4.88
CA PRO A 174 19.69 2.50 -5.93
C PRO A 174 20.14 1.06 -5.65
N LEU A 175 20.17 0.64 -4.38
CA LEU A 175 20.55 -0.72 -3.98
C LEU A 175 19.47 -1.77 -4.25
N TYR A 176 18.25 -1.36 -4.63
CA TYR A 176 17.13 -2.28 -4.73
C TYR A 176 17.39 -3.44 -5.70
N ILE A 177 17.93 -3.15 -6.90
CA ILE A 177 18.15 -4.18 -7.92
C ILE A 177 19.23 -5.16 -7.47
N GLU A 178 20.36 -4.66 -6.98
CA GLU A 178 21.48 -5.48 -6.51
C GLU A 178 21.04 -6.41 -5.36
N LEU A 179 20.34 -5.86 -4.37
CA LEU A 179 19.84 -6.63 -3.22
C LEU A 179 18.81 -7.68 -3.63
N TYR A 180 17.88 -7.32 -4.52
CA TYR A 180 16.89 -8.27 -5.02
C TYR A 180 17.55 -9.43 -5.77
N ASP A 181 18.53 -9.13 -6.63
CA ASP A 181 19.28 -10.14 -7.40
C ASP A 181 20.11 -11.05 -6.47
N GLU A 182 20.75 -10.51 -5.45
CA GLU A 182 21.45 -11.30 -4.43
C GLU A 182 20.51 -12.29 -3.74
N ILE A 183 19.35 -11.82 -3.26
CA ILE A 183 18.36 -12.66 -2.56
C ILE A 183 17.81 -13.75 -3.49
N GLN A 184 17.46 -13.41 -4.73
CA GLN A 184 16.95 -14.39 -5.69
C GLN A 184 18.01 -15.42 -6.07
N ASN A 185 19.25 -15.01 -6.28
CA ASN A 185 20.35 -15.92 -6.55
C ASN A 185 20.55 -16.88 -5.38
N ASN A 186 20.49 -16.39 -4.14
CA ASN A 186 20.58 -17.26 -2.96
C ASN A 186 19.41 -18.26 -2.86
N ARG A 187 18.17 -17.83 -3.17
CA ARG A 187 16.97 -18.69 -3.12
C ARG A 187 16.92 -19.75 -4.21
N PHE A 188 17.46 -19.44 -5.39
CA PHE A 188 17.40 -20.30 -6.58
C PHE A 188 18.77 -20.84 -7.00
N LYS A 189 19.75 -20.83 -6.07
CA LYS A 189 20.99 -21.60 -6.20
C LYS A 189 20.61 -23.08 -6.22
N ASN A 190 20.75 -23.70 -7.38
CA ASN A 190 20.82 -25.15 -7.53
C ASN A 190 22.24 -25.60 -7.21
#